data_AF-A0A6J0GFB5-F1
#
_entry.id   AF-A0A6J0GFB5-F1
#
_cell.length_a   1.000
_cell.length_b   1.000
_cell.length_c   1.000
_cell.angle_alpha   90.00
_cell.angle_beta   90.00
_cell.angle_gamma   90.00
#
_symmetry.space_group_name_H-M   'P 1'
#
loop_
_entity.id
_entity.type
_entity.pdbx_description
1 polymer ?
#
loop_
_entity_poly.entity_id
_entity_poly.type
_entity_poly.pdbx_seq_one_letter_code
_entity_poly.pdbx_strand_id
1 'polypeptide(L)'
;MQQEAEGSRPRRRKPDMALYVPKARREREAQAASSALVWHHQEPANHRLAQDSCQGSGKGQRRSPRSTTQSGRVLSGGEKHQESLQSPRFDYYRAEPTAPDISDDELPHVIEIYDFPSDFCTEDLMRVFCSYQKKGFDIKWVDDTHALGVFSSPITARDALSTKHLMVKTRPLSQGTRASKAKARAYAEYLQPAKERPETSAVLARRLVIGALGVRSNQTPAQRDAERRKLQEAQERKRLENKQREDAWEGRD
;
A
#
# COMPACT_ATOMS: atom_id res chain seq x y z
N MET A 1 -40.97 -36.88 -34.64
CA MET A 1 -39.96 -36.63 -33.60
C MET A 1 -40.17 -35.21 -33.09
N GLN A 2 -40.59 -35.08 -31.83
CA GLN A 2 -40.92 -33.81 -31.19
C GLN A 2 -39.63 -33.11 -30.74
N GLN A 3 -39.52 -31.80 -30.97
CA GLN A 3 -38.42 -30.95 -30.50
C GLN A 3 -38.86 -30.27 -29.21
N GLU A 4 -38.18 -30.57 -28.10
CA GLU A 4 -38.39 -29.91 -26.82
C GLU A 4 -37.53 -28.64 -26.74
N ALA A 5 -38.17 -27.50 -26.51
CA ALA A 5 -37.51 -26.23 -26.26
C ALA A 5 -37.18 -26.11 -24.77
N GLU A 6 -35.89 -26.10 -24.42
CA GLU A 6 -35.43 -25.90 -23.05
C GLU A 6 -35.72 -24.45 -22.57
N GLY A 7 -36.54 -24.34 -21.52
CA GLY A 7 -36.92 -23.09 -20.88
C GLY A 7 -35.76 -22.42 -20.12
N SER A 8 -35.57 -21.14 -20.37
CA SER A 8 -34.65 -20.28 -19.62
C SER A 8 -35.14 -20.07 -18.17
N ARG A 9 -34.35 -20.46 -17.17
CA ARG A 9 -34.68 -20.25 -15.75
C ARG A 9 -34.51 -18.76 -15.38
N PRO A 10 -35.50 -18.10 -14.74
CA PRO A 10 -35.37 -16.70 -14.37
C PRO A 10 -34.37 -16.51 -13.22
N ARG A 11 -33.51 -15.49 -13.33
CA ARG A 11 -32.54 -15.10 -12.29
C ARG A 11 -33.26 -14.57 -11.05
N ARG A 12 -32.89 -15.06 -9.86
CA ARG A 12 -33.42 -14.54 -8.59
C ARG A 12 -33.00 -13.08 -8.40
N ARG A 13 -33.98 -12.18 -8.23
CA ARG A 13 -33.75 -10.78 -7.87
C ARG A 13 -33.27 -10.72 -6.41
N LYS A 14 -32.24 -9.93 -6.13
CA LYS A 14 -31.83 -9.62 -4.75
C LYS A 14 -32.97 -8.82 -4.07
N PRO A 15 -33.32 -9.10 -2.82
CA PRO A 15 -34.29 -8.29 -2.09
C PRO A 15 -33.77 -6.84 -1.99
N ASP A 16 -34.65 -5.88 -2.24
CA ASP A 16 -34.36 -4.44 -2.34
C ASP A 16 -34.02 -3.80 -0.97
N MET A 17 -34.00 -4.59 0.10
CA MET A 17 -33.72 -4.10 1.45
C MET A 17 -32.73 -5.04 2.14
N ALA A 18 -31.56 -4.51 2.47
CA ALA A 18 -30.62 -5.17 3.36
C ALA A 18 -31.18 -5.10 4.79
N LEU A 19 -31.77 -6.18 5.29
CA LEU A 19 -32.14 -6.33 6.71
C LEU A 19 -30.87 -6.55 7.55
N TYR A 20 -29.99 -5.54 7.60
CA TYR A 20 -28.89 -5.53 8.53
C TYR A 20 -29.37 -4.91 9.84
N VAL A 21 -29.58 -5.75 10.84
CA VAL A 21 -29.81 -5.33 12.23
C VAL A 21 -28.47 -5.41 12.97
N PRO A 22 -27.87 -4.28 13.39
CA PRO A 22 -26.62 -4.27 14.15
C PRO A 22 -26.73 -5.11 15.44
N LYS A 23 -25.67 -5.86 15.78
CA LYS A 23 -25.66 -6.79 16.93
C LYS A 23 -26.09 -6.13 18.25
N ALA A 24 -25.68 -4.88 18.48
CA ALA A 24 -26.04 -4.12 19.68
C ALA A 24 -27.56 -3.95 19.87
N ARG A 25 -28.34 -3.96 18.77
CA ARG A 25 -29.80 -3.84 18.83
C ARG A 25 -30.49 -5.18 19.09
N ARG A 26 -29.91 -6.30 18.64
CA ARG A 26 -30.43 -7.66 18.88
C ARG A 26 -30.38 -8.04 20.36
N GLU A 27 -29.33 -7.65 21.05
CA GLU A 27 -29.17 -7.91 22.49
C GLU A 27 -30.15 -7.09 23.32
N ARG A 28 -30.42 -5.83 22.91
CA ARG A 28 -31.40 -4.96 23.55
C ARG A 28 -32.83 -5.44 23.36
N GLU A 29 -33.19 -5.94 22.17
CA GLU A 29 -34.51 -6.52 21.90
C GLU A 29 -34.70 -7.88 22.60
N ALA A 30 -33.65 -8.71 22.73
CA ALA A 30 -33.71 -9.93 23.51
C ALA A 30 -33.88 -9.67 25.02
N GLN A 31 -33.20 -8.64 25.56
CA GLN A 31 -33.34 -8.21 26.96
C GLN A 31 -34.68 -7.50 27.24
N ALA A 32 -35.22 -6.76 26.27
CA ALA A 32 -36.55 -6.17 26.34
C ALA A 32 -37.65 -7.25 26.25
N ALA A 33 -37.47 -8.28 25.42
CA ALA A 33 -38.39 -9.41 25.34
C ALA A 33 -38.39 -10.27 26.63
N SER A 34 -37.24 -10.40 27.31
CA SER A 34 -37.20 -11.05 28.64
C SER A 34 -37.76 -10.17 29.76
N SER A 35 -37.67 -8.84 29.63
CA SER A 35 -38.22 -7.89 30.61
C SER A 35 -39.73 -7.65 30.43
N ALA A 36 -40.31 -8.02 29.28
CA ALA A 36 -41.73 -7.88 28.98
C ALA A 36 -42.59 -9.08 29.45
N LEU A 37 -41.98 -10.12 30.01
CA LEU A 37 -42.70 -11.29 30.57
C LEU A 37 -43.08 -11.12 32.06
N VAL A 38 -42.74 -10.00 32.68
CA VAL A 38 -43.09 -9.67 34.07
C VAL A 38 -43.77 -8.30 34.04
N TRP A 39 -44.95 -8.22 34.64
CA TRP A 39 -45.85 -7.06 34.85
C TRP A 39 -47.18 -7.07 34.04
N HIS A 40 -48.16 -7.62 34.75
CA HIS A 40 -49.62 -7.52 34.72
C HIS A 40 -50.32 -6.34 33.99
N HIS A 41 -51.42 -6.70 33.32
CA HIS A 41 -52.77 -6.07 33.33
C HIS A 41 -52.89 -4.55 33.55
N GLN A 42 -53.33 -3.81 32.51
CA GLN A 42 -54.63 -3.10 32.41
C GLN A 42 -54.60 -2.05 31.25
N GLU A 43 -55.63 -2.07 30.42
CA GLU A 43 -56.02 -1.15 29.32
C GLU A 43 -56.55 0.23 29.84
N PRO A 44 -56.98 1.19 28.96
CA PRO A 44 -56.30 1.91 27.88
C PRO A 44 -56.59 3.44 27.99
N ALA A 45 -56.22 4.23 26.97
CA ALA A 45 -57.10 5.26 26.33
C ALA A 45 -56.35 6.50 25.80
N ASN A 46 -56.42 6.60 24.48
CA ASN A 46 -56.84 7.75 23.69
C ASN A 46 -56.01 9.04 23.53
N HIS A 47 -55.94 9.40 22.23
CA HIS A 47 -55.96 10.74 21.64
C HIS A 47 -54.61 11.49 21.62
N ARG A 48 -54.23 12.23 20.58
CA ARG A 48 -54.68 12.49 19.20
C ARG A 48 -53.62 13.46 18.65
N LEU A 49 -53.29 13.36 17.36
CA LEU A 49 -52.91 14.46 16.44
C LEU A 49 -51.70 15.35 16.82
N ALA A 50 -50.93 15.93 15.93
CA ALA A 50 -50.61 15.81 14.52
C ALA A 50 -49.54 16.90 14.31
N GLN A 51 -48.53 16.63 13.46
CA GLN A 51 -47.95 17.62 12.53
C GLN A 51 -47.22 18.84 13.17
N ASP A 52 -46.23 19.51 12.59
CA ASP A 52 -45.64 19.45 11.26
C ASP A 52 -44.31 20.23 11.28
N SER A 53 -43.50 19.95 10.26
CA SER A 53 -42.62 20.89 9.56
C SER A 53 -41.52 21.63 10.33
N CYS A 54 -40.31 21.19 10.02
CA CYS A 54 -39.09 21.96 9.97
C CYS A 54 -39.06 22.93 8.77
N GLN A 55 -38.43 24.09 8.93
CA GLN A 55 -37.64 24.77 7.89
C GLN A 55 -36.92 26.00 8.47
N GLY A 56 -35.68 26.25 8.03
CA GLY A 56 -35.07 27.57 8.21
C GLY A 56 -33.54 27.62 8.23
N SER A 57 -32.96 27.83 7.04
CA SER A 57 -31.56 28.20 6.76
C SER A 57 -31.03 29.38 7.59
N GLY A 58 -29.70 29.43 7.76
CA GLY A 58 -29.01 30.67 8.17
C GLY A 58 -27.48 30.58 8.12
N LYS A 59 -26.87 31.23 7.12
CA LYS A 59 -25.43 31.48 6.95
C LYS A 59 -24.91 32.47 8.00
N GLY A 60 -23.62 32.42 8.36
CA GLY A 60 -23.00 33.52 9.10
C GLY A 60 -21.51 33.37 9.42
N GLN A 61 -20.67 34.10 8.67
CA GLN A 61 -19.28 34.42 9.00
C GLN A 61 -19.19 35.34 10.22
N ARG A 62 -18.13 35.23 11.03
CA ARG A 62 -17.10 36.28 11.27
C ARG A 62 -16.35 36.11 12.59
N ARG A 63 -15.02 36.23 12.46
CA ARG A 63 -14.08 37.08 13.23
C ARG A 63 -13.94 36.88 14.75
N SER A 64 -12.73 36.49 15.11
CA SER A 64 -12.09 36.71 16.41
C SER A 64 -12.04 38.19 16.82
N PRO A 65 -12.08 38.46 18.13
CA PRO A 65 -11.36 39.58 18.68
C PRO A 65 -10.42 39.21 19.85
N ARG A 66 -9.41 40.07 19.94
CA ARG A 66 -8.25 40.13 20.82
C ARG A 66 -8.66 40.45 22.27
N SER A 67 -8.06 39.78 23.25
CA SER A 67 -8.29 39.99 24.68
C SER A 67 -7.37 41.07 25.26
N THR A 68 -7.99 42.05 25.94
CA THR A 68 -7.34 43.04 26.82
C THR A 68 -7.50 42.60 28.28
N THR A 69 -6.42 42.82 29.03
CA THR A 69 -6.17 42.69 30.48
C THR A 69 -7.28 43.22 31.40
N GLN A 70 -7.65 42.48 32.45
CA GLN A 70 -7.47 42.92 33.86
C GLN A 70 -7.84 41.87 34.90
N SER A 71 -7.05 41.94 35.97
CA SER A 71 -7.05 41.19 37.22
C SER A 71 -8.30 41.46 38.08
N GLY A 72 -8.72 40.48 38.86
CA GLY A 72 -9.62 40.75 39.99
C GLY A 72 -10.38 39.56 40.57
N ARG A 73 -9.94 39.16 41.76
CA ARG A 73 -10.70 38.55 42.87
C ARG A 73 -11.09 37.06 42.82
N VAL A 74 -10.54 36.38 43.83
CA VAL A 74 -10.85 35.04 44.33
C VAL A 74 -12.16 35.09 45.12
N LEU A 75 -13.09 34.17 44.83
CA LEU A 75 -14.02 33.59 45.80
C LEU A 75 -14.44 32.17 45.37
N SER A 76 -14.33 31.26 46.35
CA SER A 76 -15.20 30.10 46.61
C SER A 76 -15.26 28.93 45.62
N GLY A 77 -14.69 27.81 46.07
CA GLY A 77 -15.37 26.51 46.19
C GLY A 77 -16.19 26.02 45.00
N GLY A 78 -15.58 25.14 44.21
CA GLY A 78 -16.26 24.22 43.31
C GLY A 78 -15.31 23.09 42.97
N GLU A 79 -15.67 21.87 43.36
CA GLU A 79 -14.91 20.64 43.14
C GLU A 79 -14.52 20.54 41.66
N LYS A 80 -13.23 20.71 41.37
CA LYS A 80 -12.72 20.47 40.02
C LYS A 80 -12.54 18.97 39.90
N HIS A 81 -13.48 18.33 39.21
CA HIS A 81 -13.25 17.05 38.57
C HIS A 81 -12.02 17.23 37.68
N GLN A 82 -10.87 16.81 38.20
CA GLN A 82 -9.60 16.87 37.51
C GLN A 82 -9.65 15.73 36.50
N GLU A 83 -10.37 15.93 35.40
CA GLU A 83 -10.17 15.12 34.21
C GLU A 83 -8.74 15.39 33.78
N SER A 84 -7.86 14.50 34.22
CA SER A 84 -6.52 14.35 33.68
C SER A 84 -6.71 14.02 32.21
N LEU A 85 -6.79 15.05 31.38
CA LEU A 85 -6.51 14.91 29.96
C LEU A 85 -5.06 14.45 29.90
N GLN A 86 -4.88 13.13 29.96
CA GLN A 86 -3.61 12.47 29.80
C GLN A 86 -3.13 12.94 28.44
N SER A 87 -2.09 13.77 28.42
CA SER A 87 -1.47 14.18 27.18
C SER A 87 -1.18 12.92 26.38
N PRO A 88 -1.54 12.86 25.08
CA PRO A 88 -1.33 11.68 24.27
C PRO A 88 0.08 11.15 24.51
N ARG A 89 0.17 9.89 24.96
CA ARG A 89 1.45 9.26 25.30
C ARG A 89 2.40 9.24 24.09
N PHE A 90 1.86 9.40 22.89
CA PHE A 90 2.58 9.39 21.64
C PHE A 90 2.15 10.58 20.77
N ASP A 91 3.12 11.41 20.38
CA ASP A 91 2.95 12.51 19.45
C ASP A 91 3.10 12.00 18.01
N TYR A 92 1.99 11.58 17.40
CA TYR A 92 1.97 11.00 16.04
C TYR A 92 2.40 11.98 14.94
N TYR A 93 2.39 13.29 15.21
CA TYR A 93 2.77 14.32 14.23
C TYR A 93 4.25 14.70 14.30
N ARG A 94 5.00 14.14 15.27
CA ARG A 94 6.45 14.31 15.43
C ARG A 94 7.21 13.01 15.15
N ALA A 95 6.63 12.12 14.35
CA ALA A 95 7.37 11.00 13.79
C ALA A 95 8.36 11.55 12.75
N GLU A 96 9.52 11.99 13.21
CA GLU A 96 10.69 12.13 12.33
C GLU A 96 10.97 10.74 11.76
N PRO A 97 11.08 10.56 10.43
CA PRO A 97 11.56 9.31 9.88
C PRO A 97 12.95 9.07 10.46
N THR A 98 13.06 8.16 11.44
CA THR A 98 14.35 7.70 11.91
C THR A 98 15.04 7.12 10.70
N ALA A 99 16.01 7.85 10.15
CA ALA A 99 16.86 7.30 9.11
C ALA A 99 17.44 6.02 9.71
N PRO A 100 17.09 4.84 9.18
CA PRO A 100 17.60 3.61 9.74
C PRO A 100 19.13 3.71 9.65
N ASP A 101 19.81 3.38 10.75
CA ASP A 101 21.28 3.35 10.81
C ASP A 101 21.77 2.13 10.01
N ILE A 102 21.53 2.19 8.71
CA ILE A 102 21.95 1.19 7.75
C ILE A 102 23.44 1.42 7.57
N SER A 103 24.21 0.54 8.20
CA SER A 103 25.66 0.47 8.02
C SER A 103 25.98 0.19 6.55
N ASP A 104 27.11 0.72 6.06
CA ASP A 104 27.49 0.58 4.66
C ASP A 104 27.68 -0.90 4.24
N ASP A 105 27.90 -1.80 5.19
CA ASP A 105 27.98 -3.26 5.00
C ASP A 105 26.65 -3.92 4.61
N GLU A 106 25.52 -3.24 4.82
CA GLU A 106 24.19 -3.74 4.45
C GLU A 106 23.89 -3.58 2.94
N LEU A 107 24.69 -2.80 2.23
CA LEU A 107 24.55 -2.58 0.79
C LEU A 107 25.74 -3.16 -0.02
N PRO A 108 26.11 -4.45 0.15
CA PRO A 108 27.26 -5.05 -0.52
C PRO A 108 27.05 -5.24 -2.04
N HIS A 109 25.81 -5.14 -2.50
CA HIS A 109 25.43 -5.17 -3.92
C HIS A 109 25.47 -3.80 -4.60
N VAL A 110 25.85 -2.73 -3.87
CA VAL A 110 26.00 -1.38 -4.41
C VAL A 110 27.48 -0.98 -4.42
N ILE A 111 27.94 -0.43 -5.54
CA ILE A 111 29.31 0.10 -5.67
C ILE A 111 29.26 1.57 -6.09
N GLU A 112 30.29 2.33 -5.75
CA GLU A 112 30.46 3.68 -6.29
C GLU A 112 31.33 3.63 -7.56
N ILE A 113 30.81 4.23 -8.63
CA ILE A 113 31.49 4.48 -9.89
C ILE A 113 31.91 5.95 -9.86
N TYR A 114 33.19 6.24 -10.07
CA TYR A 114 33.76 7.57 -9.89
C TYR A 114 34.87 7.86 -10.90
N ASP A 115 35.35 9.11 -10.91
CA ASP A 115 36.47 9.57 -11.74
C ASP A 115 36.24 9.36 -13.24
N PHE A 116 35.01 9.60 -13.67
CA PHE A 116 34.63 9.60 -15.08
C PHE A 116 34.38 11.05 -15.57
N PRO A 117 34.52 11.32 -16.87
CA PRO A 117 34.34 12.66 -17.42
C PRO A 117 32.95 13.24 -17.12
N SER A 118 32.86 14.53 -16.80
CA SER A 118 31.58 15.21 -16.50
C SER A 118 30.57 15.18 -17.65
N ASP A 119 31.04 14.96 -18.87
CA ASP A 119 30.20 14.86 -20.07
C ASP A 119 29.53 13.48 -20.21
N PHE A 120 29.85 12.53 -19.33
CA PHE A 120 29.26 11.20 -19.38
C PHE A 120 27.76 11.25 -19.12
N CYS A 121 27.03 10.57 -19.98
CA CYS A 121 25.61 10.34 -19.84
C CYS A 121 25.35 8.93 -19.28
N THR A 122 24.10 8.67 -18.89
CA THR A 122 23.67 7.35 -18.42
C THR A 122 24.00 6.25 -19.43
N GLU A 123 23.91 6.54 -20.73
CA GLU A 123 24.23 5.57 -21.79
C GLU A 123 25.69 5.13 -21.76
N ASP A 124 26.63 6.06 -21.49
CA ASP A 124 28.06 5.77 -21.47
C ASP A 124 28.38 4.81 -20.33
N LEU A 125 27.86 5.09 -19.13
CA LEU A 125 28.00 4.18 -17.99
C LEU A 125 27.33 2.84 -18.25
N MET A 126 26.14 2.81 -18.86
CA MET A 126 25.48 1.56 -19.24
C MET A 126 26.34 0.74 -20.21
N ARG A 127 27.02 1.39 -21.16
CA ARG A 127 27.91 0.74 -22.12
C ARG A 127 29.15 0.16 -21.46
N VAL A 128 29.74 0.87 -20.50
CA VAL A 128 30.88 0.38 -19.69
C VAL A 128 30.52 -0.90 -18.93
N PHE A 129 29.30 -0.98 -18.38
CA PHE A 129 28.80 -2.12 -17.61
C PHE A 129 27.84 -3.03 -18.40
N CYS A 130 27.96 -3.09 -19.74
CA CYS A 130 27.01 -3.79 -20.60
C CYS A 130 26.86 -5.29 -20.28
N SER A 131 27.92 -5.94 -19.82
CA SER A 131 27.94 -7.34 -19.37
C SER A 131 27.03 -7.62 -18.17
N TYR A 132 26.70 -6.58 -17.39
CA TYR A 132 25.91 -6.67 -16.17
C TYR A 132 24.45 -6.21 -16.35
N GLN A 133 24.10 -5.56 -17.47
CA GLN A 133 22.73 -5.09 -17.72
C GLN A 133 21.70 -6.23 -17.68
N LYS A 134 21.99 -7.36 -18.33
CA LYS A 134 21.13 -8.56 -18.30
C LYS A 134 21.06 -9.20 -16.91
N LYS A 135 21.98 -8.84 -16.01
CA LYS A 135 22.03 -9.30 -14.62
C LYS A 135 21.38 -8.29 -13.67
N GLY A 136 20.57 -7.35 -14.18
CA GLY A 136 19.85 -6.37 -13.36
C GLY A 136 20.73 -5.25 -12.81
N PHE A 137 21.71 -4.80 -13.59
CA PHE A 137 22.47 -3.59 -13.28
C PHE A 137 21.62 -2.33 -13.51
N ASP A 138 21.59 -1.45 -12.52
CA ASP A 138 20.94 -0.14 -12.57
C ASP A 138 21.88 0.96 -12.06
N ILE A 139 21.67 2.19 -12.50
CA ILE A 139 22.53 3.33 -12.19
C ILE A 139 21.74 4.40 -11.43
N LYS A 140 22.35 4.96 -10.38
CA LYS A 140 21.86 6.17 -9.70
C LYS A 140 22.95 7.22 -9.63
N TRP A 141 22.77 8.30 -10.38
CA TRP A 141 23.65 9.47 -10.37
C TRP A 141 23.75 10.08 -8.97
N VAL A 142 24.95 10.51 -8.57
CA VAL A 142 25.19 11.26 -7.33
C VAL A 142 25.52 12.71 -7.68
N ASP A 143 26.49 12.89 -8.57
CA ASP A 143 26.92 14.15 -9.18
C ASP A 143 27.45 13.87 -10.61
N ASP A 144 28.02 14.86 -11.29
CA ASP A 144 28.48 14.72 -12.69
C ASP A 144 29.69 13.77 -12.85
N THR A 145 30.33 13.36 -11.76
CA THR A 145 31.56 12.54 -11.72
C THR A 145 31.44 11.27 -10.86
N HIS A 146 30.30 11.09 -10.19
CA HIS A 146 30.01 10.00 -9.28
C HIS A 146 28.61 9.44 -9.55
N ALA A 147 28.53 8.12 -9.59
CA ALA A 147 27.27 7.39 -9.68
C ALA A 147 27.33 6.14 -8.80
N LEU A 148 26.18 5.67 -8.35
CA LEU A 148 26.02 4.38 -7.71
C LEU A 148 25.63 3.35 -8.76
N GLY A 149 26.41 2.26 -8.83
CA GLY A 149 26.05 1.06 -9.58
C GLY A 149 25.34 0.07 -8.66
N VAL A 150 24.09 -0.24 -8.97
CA VAL A 150 23.26 -1.19 -8.22
C VAL A 150 23.25 -2.52 -8.96
N PHE A 151 23.63 -3.59 -8.27
CA PHE A 151 23.64 -4.94 -8.84
C PHE A 151 22.56 -5.80 -8.19
N SER A 152 22.11 -6.83 -8.91
CA SER A 152 21.18 -7.83 -8.37
C SER A 152 21.78 -8.72 -7.27
N SER A 153 23.10 -8.85 -7.22
CA SER A 153 23.80 -9.71 -6.27
C SER A 153 25.13 -9.10 -5.83
N PRO A 154 25.53 -9.25 -4.55
CA PRO A 154 26.85 -8.82 -4.07
C PRO A 154 28.01 -9.53 -4.77
N ILE A 155 27.80 -10.73 -5.29
CA ILE A 155 28.81 -11.45 -6.05
C ILE A 155 29.09 -10.74 -7.38
N THR A 156 28.03 -10.28 -8.05
CA THR A 156 28.14 -9.51 -9.30
C THR A 156 28.77 -8.15 -9.06
N ALA A 157 28.47 -7.48 -7.95
CA ALA A 157 29.13 -6.25 -7.55
C ALA A 157 30.64 -6.44 -7.35
N ARG A 158 31.06 -7.52 -6.67
CA ARG A 158 32.49 -7.84 -6.49
C ARG A 158 33.20 -8.16 -7.81
N ASP A 159 32.54 -8.86 -8.72
CA ASP A 159 33.05 -9.13 -10.06
C ASP A 159 33.21 -7.85 -10.90
N ALA A 160 32.28 -6.90 -10.76
CA ALA A 160 32.42 -5.60 -11.39
C ALA A 160 33.61 -4.81 -10.81
N LEU A 161 33.87 -4.91 -9.50
CA LEU A 161 35.04 -4.27 -8.86
C LEU A 161 36.38 -4.85 -9.30
N SER A 162 36.44 -6.13 -9.69
CA SER A 162 37.67 -6.75 -10.18
C SER A 162 37.93 -6.41 -11.66
N THR A 163 36.89 -6.02 -12.39
CA THR A 163 36.97 -5.61 -13.79
C THR A 163 37.54 -4.20 -13.90
N LYS A 164 38.59 -4.02 -14.70
CA LYS A 164 39.20 -2.70 -14.94
C LYS A 164 38.54 -2.03 -16.14
N HIS A 165 38.03 -0.83 -15.93
CA HIS A 165 37.48 0.01 -16.98
C HIS A 165 38.48 1.13 -17.34
N LEU A 166 38.50 1.54 -18.62
CA LEU A 166 39.48 2.51 -19.13
C LEU A 166 39.14 3.96 -18.72
N MET A 167 37.86 4.30 -18.64
CA MET A 167 37.38 5.69 -18.47
C MET A 167 36.63 5.93 -17.15
N VAL A 168 36.49 4.90 -16.31
CA VAL A 168 35.80 5.01 -15.01
C VAL A 168 36.55 4.18 -13.97
N LYS A 169 36.46 4.59 -12.72
CA LYS A 169 36.94 3.80 -11.57
C LYS A 169 35.76 3.31 -10.75
N THR A 170 35.96 2.20 -10.05
CA THR A 170 34.94 1.58 -9.20
C THR A 170 35.51 1.25 -7.84
N ARG A 171 34.72 1.46 -6.78
CA ARG A 171 35.09 1.07 -5.41
C ARG A 171 33.87 0.63 -4.60
N PRO A 172 34.06 -0.19 -3.55
CA PRO A 172 32.98 -0.53 -2.64
C PRO A 172 32.33 0.71 -2.03
N LEU A 173 31.03 0.65 -1.74
CA LEU A 173 30.30 1.77 -1.13
C LEU A 173 30.93 2.22 0.21
N SER A 174 31.49 1.29 0.99
CA SER A 174 32.20 1.58 2.24
C SER A 174 33.41 2.50 2.06
N GLN A 175 34.04 2.49 0.89
CA GLN A 175 35.16 3.37 0.52
C GLN A 175 34.70 4.62 -0.24
N GLY A 176 33.39 4.79 -0.42
CA GLY A 176 32.83 5.83 -1.26
C GLY A 176 32.76 7.22 -0.63
N THR A 177 32.43 8.23 -1.44
CA THR A 177 32.24 9.61 -0.94
C THR A 177 31.08 9.69 0.06
N ARG A 178 31.12 10.69 0.94
CA ARG A 178 30.02 10.94 1.90
C ARG A 178 28.68 11.19 1.18
N ALA A 179 28.71 11.84 0.02
CA ALA A 179 27.53 12.10 -0.80
C ALA A 179 26.94 10.79 -1.34
N SER A 180 27.78 9.91 -1.88
CA SER A 180 27.36 8.59 -2.38
C SER A 180 26.80 7.71 -1.28
N LYS A 181 27.43 7.68 -0.09
CA LYS A 181 26.91 6.96 1.08
C LYS A 181 25.57 7.49 1.54
N ALA A 182 25.44 8.81 1.66
CA ALA A 182 24.18 9.44 2.05
C ALA A 182 23.07 9.13 1.05
N LYS A 183 23.38 9.17 -0.26
CA LYS A 183 22.42 8.82 -1.32
C LYS A 183 22.06 7.34 -1.25
N ALA A 184 23.03 6.45 -1.11
CA ALA A 184 22.78 5.02 -0.98
C ALA A 184 21.89 4.70 0.24
N ARG A 185 22.15 5.33 1.40
CA ARG A 185 21.33 5.18 2.61
C ARG A 185 19.90 5.70 2.40
N ALA A 186 19.74 6.88 1.82
CA ALA A 186 18.43 7.46 1.54
C ALA A 186 17.59 6.60 0.58
N TYR A 187 18.25 5.89 -0.35
CA TYR A 187 17.60 5.02 -1.32
C TYR A 187 17.66 3.53 -0.95
N ALA A 188 18.19 3.14 0.21
CA ALA A 188 18.47 1.73 0.54
C ALA A 188 17.26 0.80 0.35
N GLU A 189 16.05 1.27 0.69
CA GLU A 189 14.80 0.53 0.49
C GLU A 189 14.42 0.35 -0.99
N TYR A 190 14.83 1.28 -1.86
CA TYR A 190 14.58 1.27 -3.30
C TYR A 190 15.70 0.62 -4.11
N LEU A 191 16.91 0.51 -3.54
CA LEU A 191 18.06 -0.17 -4.14
C LEU A 191 18.05 -1.68 -3.86
N GLN A 192 16.93 -2.24 -3.40
CA GLN A 192 16.80 -3.69 -3.28
C GLN A 192 17.04 -4.34 -4.66
N PRO A 193 17.64 -5.54 -4.69
CA PRO A 193 17.85 -6.30 -5.91
C PRO A 193 16.60 -6.26 -6.78
N ALA A 194 16.78 -6.01 -8.09
CA ALA A 194 15.69 -5.85 -9.03
C ALA A 194 14.75 -7.07 -8.96
N LYS A 195 13.67 -6.95 -8.20
CA LYS A 195 12.59 -7.93 -8.15
C LYS A 195 11.88 -7.78 -9.49
N GLU A 196 11.97 -8.80 -10.33
CA GLU A 196 11.22 -8.80 -11.59
C GLU A 196 9.75 -8.55 -11.27
N ARG A 197 9.15 -7.59 -12.00
CA ARG A 197 7.73 -7.29 -11.84
C ARG A 197 6.97 -8.59 -12.12
N PRO A 198 6.10 -9.05 -11.21
CA PRO A 198 5.37 -10.29 -11.44
C PRO A 198 4.65 -10.20 -12.78
N GLU A 199 4.69 -11.28 -13.56
CA GLU A 199 3.93 -11.38 -14.81
C GLU A 199 2.46 -11.08 -14.51
N THR A 200 1.99 -9.91 -14.94
CA THR A 200 0.62 -9.49 -14.73
C THR A 200 -0.17 -9.69 -16.01
N SER A 201 -1.25 -10.47 -15.94
CA SER A 201 -2.21 -10.55 -17.02
C SER A 201 -3.19 -9.39 -16.92
N ALA A 202 -3.41 -8.69 -18.05
CA ALA A 202 -4.39 -7.61 -18.12
C ALA A 202 -5.84 -8.14 -18.30
N VAL A 203 -6.09 -9.46 -18.26
CA VAL A 203 -7.44 -10.06 -18.36
C VAL A 203 -8.41 -9.44 -17.36
N LEU A 204 -8.02 -9.34 -16.08
CA LEU A 204 -8.89 -8.82 -15.03
C LEU A 204 -9.20 -7.34 -15.25
N ALA A 205 -8.17 -6.54 -15.57
CA ALA A 205 -8.33 -5.12 -15.86
C ALA A 205 -9.28 -4.91 -17.05
N ARG A 206 -9.07 -5.64 -18.15
CA ARG A 206 -9.94 -5.56 -19.33
C ARG A 206 -11.37 -5.98 -19.02
N ARG A 207 -11.60 -7.07 -18.27
CA ARG A 207 -12.95 -7.48 -17.85
C ARG A 207 -13.66 -6.37 -17.09
N LEU A 208 -12.97 -5.73 -16.14
CA LEU A 208 -13.55 -4.65 -15.32
C LEU A 208 -13.87 -3.42 -16.17
N VAL A 209 -12.93 -2.97 -17.00
CA VAL A 209 -13.08 -1.79 -17.86
C VAL A 209 -14.19 -2.00 -18.90
N ILE A 210 -14.19 -3.14 -19.59
CA ILE A 210 -15.20 -3.48 -20.60
C ILE A 210 -16.59 -3.57 -19.95
N GLY A 211 -16.70 -4.17 -18.76
CA GLY A 211 -17.95 -4.25 -18.02
C GLY A 211 -18.47 -2.89 -17.57
N ALA A 212 -17.59 -1.99 -17.14
CA ALA A 212 -17.95 -0.64 -16.70
C ALA A 212 -18.33 0.29 -17.87
N LEU A 213 -17.63 0.18 -19.00
CA LEU A 213 -17.88 0.99 -20.19
C LEU A 213 -19.01 0.44 -21.08
N GLY A 214 -19.49 -0.79 -20.83
CA GLY A 214 -20.53 -1.43 -21.64
C GLY A 214 -20.11 -1.74 -23.07
N VAL A 215 -18.81 -1.72 -23.37
CA VAL A 215 -18.26 -1.97 -24.71
C VAL A 215 -18.08 -3.48 -24.92
N ARG A 216 -18.09 -3.97 -26.16
CA ARG A 216 -17.77 -5.37 -26.47
C ARG A 216 -16.27 -5.57 -26.60
N SER A 217 -15.75 -6.69 -26.11
CA SER A 217 -14.34 -7.07 -26.31
C SER A 217 -14.03 -7.32 -27.79
N ASN A 218 -12.93 -6.75 -28.29
CA ASN A 218 -12.39 -7.07 -29.62
C ASN A 218 -11.45 -8.30 -29.61
N GLN A 219 -11.17 -8.89 -28.44
CA GLN A 219 -10.31 -10.06 -28.31
C GLN A 219 -10.97 -11.33 -28.88
N THR A 220 -10.19 -12.07 -29.66
CA THR A 220 -10.63 -13.37 -30.19
C THR A 220 -10.64 -14.45 -29.10
N PRO A 221 -11.43 -15.53 -29.27
CA PRO A 221 -11.40 -16.66 -28.34
C PRO A 221 -9.99 -17.25 -28.13
N ALA A 222 -9.23 -17.42 -29.20
CA ALA A 222 -7.86 -17.94 -29.14
C ALA A 222 -6.93 -17.05 -28.31
N GLN A 223 -7.06 -15.72 -28.42
CA GLN A 223 -6.29 -14.77 -27.59
C GLN A 223 -6.65 -14.88 -26.11
N ARG A 224 -7.94 -15.08 -25.80
CA ARG A 224 -8.40 -15.30 -24.41
C ARG A 224 -7.83 -16.59 -23.82
N ASP A 225 -7.79 -17.66 -24.60
CA ASP A 225 -7.28 -18.95 -24.15
C ASP A 225 -5.76 -18.95 -24.00
N ALA A 226 -5.03 -18.30 -24.93
CA ALA A 226 -3.59 -18.11 -24.82
C ALA A 226 -3.19 -17.32 -23.56
N GLU A 227 -3.94 -16.27 -23.24
CA GLU A 227 -3.66 -15.46 -22.04
C GLU A 227 -4.02 -16.19 -20.74
N ARG A 228 -5.06 -17.04 -20.75
CA ARG A 228 -5.37 -17.94 -19.63
C ARG A 228 -4.28 -18.98 -19.43
N ARG A 229 -3.80 -19.61 -20.50
CA ARG A 229 -2.69 -20.57 -20.45
C ARG A 229 -1.42 -19.94 -19.91
N LYS A 230 -1.04 -18.75 -20.41
CA LYS A 230 0.11 -17.99 -19.89
C LYS A 230 0.02 -17.75 -18.38
N LEU A 231 -1.17 -17.42 -17.87
CA LEU A 231 -1.39 -17.20 -16.43
C LEU A 231 -1.27 -18.51 -15.65
N GLN A 232 -1.85 -19.61 -16.15
CA GLN A 232 -1.74 -20.94 -15.53
C GLN A 232 -0.29 -21.41 -15.46
N GLU A 233 0.46 -21.31 -16.57
CA GLU A 233 1.88 -21.67 -16.64
C GLU A 233 2.71 -20.84 -15.65
N ALA A 234 2.45 -19.53 -15.54
CA ALA A 234 3.14 -18.68 -14.57
C ALA A 234 2.82 -19.07 -13.11
N GLN A 235 1.57 -19.44 -12.81
CA GLN A 235 1.17 -19.92 -11.47
C GLN A 235 1.80 -21.27 -11.15
N GLU A 236 1.84 -22.19 -12.11
CA GLU A 236 2.49 -23.49 -11.98
C GLU A 236 3.99 -23.33 -11.77
N ARG A 237 4.66 -22.46 -12.54
CA ARG A 237 6.07 -22.14 -12.35
C ARG A 237 6.35 -21.62 -10.94
N LYS A 238 5.53 -20.68 -10.45
CA LYS A 238 5.65 -20.17 -9.07
C LYS A 238 5.40 -21.27 -8.03
N ARG A 239 4.44 -22.16 -8.27
CA ARG A 239 4.15 -23.29 -7.37
C ARG A 239 5.33 -24.26 -7.32
N LEU A 240 5.93 -24.58 -8.47
CA LEU A 240 7.10 -25.45 -8.56
C LEU A 240 8.32 -24.81 -7.89
N GLU A 241 8.56 -23.52 -8.11
CA GLU A 241 9.64 -22.78 -7.45
C GLU A 241 9.46 -22.76 -5.92
N ASN A 242 8.24 -22.49 -5.43
CA ASN A 242 7.95 -22.57 -4.00
C ASN A 242 8.16 -23.97 -3.45
N LYS A 243 7.75 -25.01 -4.19
CA LYS A 243 7.98 -26.40 -3.78
C LYS A 243 9.48 -26.71 -3.72
N GLN A 244 10.25 -26.34 -4.73
CA GLN A 244 11.71 -26.51 -4.72
C GLN A 244 12.36 -25.77 -3.55
N ARG A 245 11.83 -24.59 -3.20
CA ARG A 245 12.26 -23.84 -2.03
C ARG A 245 11.88 -24.58 -0.74
N GLU A 246 10.68 -25.11 -0.60
CA GLU A 246 10.27 -25.90 0.58
C GLU A 246 11.11 -27.18 0.72
N ASP A 247 11.29 -27.94 -0.37
CA ASP A 247 12.10 -29.16 -0.42
C ASP A 247 13.58 -28.88 -0.07
N ALA A 248 14.13 -27.72 -0.44
CA ALA A 248 15.49 -27.30 -0.08
C ALA A 248 15.63 -26.89 1.39
N TRP A 249 14.53 -26.57 2.07
CA TRP A 249 14.48 -26.24 3.49
C TRP A 249 14.11 -27.45 4.35
N GLU A 250 13.42 -28.45 3.80
CA GLU A 250 13.22 -29.78 4.39
C GLU A 250 14.44 -30.67 4.15
N GLY A 251 15.60 -30.22 4.63
CA GLY A 251 16.78 -31.07 4.76
C GLY A 251 16.45 -32.24 5.71
N ARG A 252 16.50 -33.45 5.16
CA ARG A 252 16.31 -34.73 5.84
C ARG A 252 17.46 -34.97 6.83
N ASP A 253 17.18 -34.91 8.13
CA ASP A 253 17.98 -35.55 9.20
C ASP A 253 17.93 -37.09 9.08
#